data_AF-A0A357L042-F1
#
_entry.id   AF-A0A357L042-F1
#
_cell.length_a   1.000
_cell.length_b   1.000
_cell.length_c   1.000
_cell.angle_alpha   90.00
_cell.angle_beta   90.00
_cell.angle_gamma   90.00
#
_symmetry.space_group_name_H-M   'P 1'
#
loop_
_entity.id
_entity.type
_entity.pdbx_description
1 polymer ?
#
loop_
_entity_poly.entity_id
_entity_poly.type
_entity_poly.pdbx_seq_one_letter_code
_entity_poly.pdbx_strand_id
1 'polypeptide(L)'
;SRRGIGARAILTRAGAEFITPLSVGSLTGEKVFSDLFNLTDEAEMGHIELSRSADLLVVAPATADLMAKAANGLANDLASTALLATDKPVLYAPAMNVRMWEARPTQRNLRTLIDDGAMIVG
;
A
#
# COMPACT_ATOMS: atom_id res chain seq x y z
N SER A 1 -5.73 -15.45 -11.31
CA SER A 1 -6.54 -15.39 -10.06
C SER A 1 -7.90 -16.05 -10.26
N ARG A 2 -8.60 -16.45 -9.18
CA ARG A 2 -9.91 -17.15 -9.25
C ARG A 2 -11.06 -16.33 -9.86
N ARG A 3 -10.94 -15.00 -9.91
CA ARG A 3 -11.97 -14.08 -10.44
C ARG A 3 -11.52 -13.29 -11.67
N GLY A 4 -10.38 -13.65 -12.29
CA GLY A 4 -9.86 -12.96 -13.47
C GLY A 4 -9.22 -11.58 -13.19
N ILE A 5 -9.01 -11.22 -11.93
CA ILE A 5 -8.36 -9.96 -11.50
C ILE A 5 -6.84 -10.19 -11.39
N GLY A 6 -6.03 -9.45 -12.13
CA GLY A 6 -4.57 -9.44 -11.94
C GLY A 6 -4.22 -8.77 -10.61
N ALA A 7 -3.28 -9.32 -9.86
CA ALA A 7 -2.87 -8.77 -8.57
C ALA A 7 -1.35 -8.78 -8.46
N ARG A 8 -0.76 -7.60 -8.23
CA ARG A 8 0.65 -7.43 -7.86
C ARG A 8 0.69 -6.94 -6.42
N ALA A 9 1.69 -7.36 -5.65
CA ALA A 9 1.76 -7.03 -4.24
C ALA A 9 3.05 -6.26 -3.90
N ILE A 10 2.88 -5.19 -3.12
CA ILE A 10 3.96 -4.55 -2.38
C ILE A 10 3.87 -5.06 -0.94
N LEU A 11 4.94 -5.68 -0.44
CA LEU A 11 5.04 -6.13 0.94
C LEU A 11 5.98 -5.19 1.69
N THR A 12 5.44 -4.44 2.65
CA THR A 12 6.26 -3.58 3.51
C THR A 12 7.16 -4.42 4.41
N ARG A 13 8.27 -3.84 4.88
CA ARG A 13 9.17 -4.49 5.84
C ARG A 13 8.42 -4.98 7.09
N ALA A 14 7.53 -4.15 7.64
CA ALA A 14 6.70 -4.51 8.79
C ALA A 14 5.71 -5.64 8.46
N GLY A 15 5.15 -5.67 7.24
CA GLY A 15 4.28 -6.76 6.80
C GLY A 15 5.03 -8.09 6.65
N ALA A 16 6.30 -8.04 6.24
CA ALA A 16 7.15 -9.22 6.08
C ALA A 16 7.42 -9.98 7.39
N GLU A 17 7.27 -9.33 8.55
CA GLU A 17 7.34 -9.97 9.86
C GLU A 17 6.14 -10.90 10.15
N PHE A 18 5.04 -10.77 9.39
CA PHE A 18 3.82 -11.56 9.57
C PHE A 18 3.56 -12.55 8.44
N ILE A 19 3.93 -12.20 7.20
CA ILE A 19 3.76 -13.04 6.03
C ILE A 19 4.99 -13.01 5.15
N THR A 20 5.40 -14.16 4.61
CA THR A 20 6.59 -14.23 3.76
C THR A 20 6.31 -13.75 2.34
N PRO A 21 7.30 -13.18 1.63
CA PRO A 21 7.19 -12.86 0.21
C PRO A 21 6.76 -14.08 -0.64
N LEU A 22 7.24 -15.28 -0.32
CA LEU A 22 6.88 -16.51 -1.03
C LEU A 22 5.38 -16.83 -0.91
N SER A 23 4.81 -16.68 0.28
CA SER A 23 3.37 -16.90 0.49
C SER A 23 2.52 -15.91 -0.33
N VAL A 24 2.90 -14.62 -0.32
CA VAL A 24 2.19 -13.58 -1.08
C VAL A 24 2.35 -13.81 -2.60
N GLY A 25 3.55 -14.15 -3.06
CA GLY A 25 3.83 -14.45 -4.47
C GLY A 25 3.06 -15.65 -4.98
N SER A 26 2.94 -16.71 -4.18
CA SER A 26 2.17 -17.90 -4.54
C SER A 26 0.68 -17.62 -4.69
N LEU A 27 0.12 -16.69 -3.89
CA LEU A 27 -1.30 -16.32 -3.96
C LEU A 27 -1.61 -15.37 -5.12
N THR A 28 -0.68 -14.47 -5.42
CA THR A 28 -0.82 -13.50 -6.53
C THR A 28 -0.50 -14.13 -7.88
N GLY A 29 0.41 -15.12 -7.91
CA GLY A 29 0.98 -15.67 -9.14
C GLY A 29 2.01 -14.72 -9.77
N GLU A 30 2.47 -13.72 -9.03
CA GLU A 30 3.30 -12.62 -9.51
C GLU A 30 4.48 -12.35 -8.57
N LYS A 31 5.47 -11.59 -9.04
CA LYS A 31 6.56 -11.11 -8.19
C LYS A 31 6.01 -10.20 -7.08
N VAL A 32 6.53 -10.37 -5.86
CA VAL A 32 6.28 -9.47 -4.73
C VAL A 32 7.38 -8.43 -4.66
N PHE A 33 6.99 -7.17 -4.55
CA PHE A 33 7.92 -6.04 -4.44
C PHE A 33 8.06 -5.64 -2.97
N SER A 34 9.28 -5.36 -2.50
CA SER A 34 9.53 -5.04 -1.08
C SER A 34 10.33 -3.76 -0.87
N ASP A 35 11.31 -3.50 -1.73
CA ASP A 35 12.30 -2.45 -1.51
C ASP A 35 12.27 -1.40 -2.61
N LEU A 36 12.40 -0.14 -2.19
CA LEU A 36 12.38 1.03 -3.06
C LEU A 36 13.61 1.08 -3.99
N PHE A 37 14.75 0.54 -3.54
CA PHE A 37 16.07 0.62 -4.18
C PHE A 37 16.64 -0.77 -4.49
N ASN A 38 15.82 -1.69 -4.99
CA ASN A 38 16.37 -2.94 -5.49
C ASN A 38 17.02 -2.70 -6.85
N LEU A 39 18.35 -2.79 -6.92
CA LEU A 39 19.17 -2.62 -8.14
C LEU A 39 18.72 -3.49 -9.32
N THR A 40 18.07 -4.63 -9.05
CA THR A 40 17.49 -5.49 -10.10
C THR A 40 16.14 -5.00 -10.63
N ASP A 41 15.42 -4.18 -9.86
CA ASP A 41 14.12 -3.57 -10.23
C ASP A 41 14.26 -2.12 -10.73
N GLU A 42 15.35 -1.44 -10.40
CA GLU A 42 15.65 -0.08 -10.89
C GLU A 42 15.88 -0.03 -12.40
N ALA A 43 16.41 -1.11 -12.99
CA ALA A 43 16.58 -1.23 -14.44
C ALA A 43 15.23 -1.22 -15.20
N GLU A 44 14.10 -1.44 -14.52
CA GLU A 44 12.74 -1.49 -15.08
C GLU A 44 11.83 -0.30 -14.68
N MET A 45 12.31 0.75 -14.00
CA MET A 45 11.46 1.85 -13.47
C MET A 45 10.33 1.36 -12.51
N GLY A 46 10.67 0.48 -11.57
CA GLY A 46 9.72 -0.37 -10.85
C GLY A 46 8.69 0.25 -9.88
N HIS A 47 8.77 1.52 -9.44
CA HIS A 47 7.77 2.10 -8.51
C HIS A 47 6.69 2.95 -9.20
N ILE A 48 7.05 3.70 -10.23
CA ILE A 48 6.11 4.50 -11.04
C ILE A 48 5.25 3.59 -11.93
N GLU A 49 5.88 2.61 -12.61
CA GLU A 49 5.18 1.65 -13.45
C GLU A 49 4.23 0.74 -12.65
N LEU A 50 4.62 0.35 -11.44
CA LEU A 50 3.78 -0.49 -10.58
C LEU A 50 2.48 0.21 -10.18
N SER A 51 2.56 1.53 -9.92
CA SER A 51 1.40 2.35 -9.60
C SER A 51 0.55 2.66 -10.84
N ARG A 52 1.18 2.95 -11.99
CA ARG A 52 0.47 3.29 -13.24
C ARG A 52 -0.23 2.12 -13.92
N SER A 53 0.33 0.91 -13.79
CA SER A 53 -0.21 -0.31 -14.41
C SER A 53 -1.41 -0.91 -13.68
N ALA A 54 -1.76 -0.39 -12.50
CA ALA A 54 -2.93 -0.82 -11.75
C ALA A 54 -4.15 0.04 -12.07
N ASP A 55 -5.34 -0.58 -12.09
CA ASP A 55 -6.62 0.16 -12.15
C ASP A 55 -7.06 0.68 -10.78
N LEU A 56 -6.53 0.09 -9.70
CA LEU A 56 -6.87 0.36 -8.31
C LEU A 56 -5.69 -0.03 -7.40
N LEU A 57 -5.36 0.83 -6.44
CA LEU A 57 -4.47 0.46 -5.33
C LEU A 57 -5.30 0.07 -4.12
N VAL A 58 -4.97 -1.07 -3.50
CA VAL A 58 -5.62 -1.55 -2.27
C VAL A 58 -4.59 -1.65 -1.16
N VAL A 59 -4.86 -0.96 -0.05
CA VAL A 59 -4.02 -1.00 1.16
C VAL A 59 -4.71 -1.89 2.20
N ALA A 60 -4.23 -3.12 2.34
CA ALA A 60 -4.82 -4.11 3.24
C ALA A 60 -3.73 -4.99 3.91
N PRO A 61 -3.55 -4.89 5.25
CA PRO A 61 -4.16 -3.90 6.14
C PRO A 61 -3.60 -2.48 5.94
N ALA A 62 -4.46 -1.46 6.05
CA ALA A 62 -4.03 -0.07 6.18
C ALA A 62 -3.70 0.24 7.66
N THR A 63 -2.42 0.16 8.00
CA THR A 63 -1.93 0.48 9.34
C THR A 63 -1.97 1.99 9.58
N ALA A 64 -1.97 2.40 10.86
CA ALA A 64 -1.90 3.82 11.22
C ALA A 64 -0.67 4.52 10.62
N ASP A 65 0.48 3.82 10.57
CA ASP A 65 1.73 4.33 9.99
C ASP A 65 1.59 4.61 8.49
N LEU A 66 1.06 3.65 7.72
CA LEU A 66 0.94 3.82 6.26
C LEU A 66 -0.11 4.87 5.90
N MET A 67 -1.21 4.95 6.68
CA MET A 67 -2.19 6.04 6.55
C MET A 67 -1.57 7.40 6.86
N ALA A 68 -0.74 7.49 7.91
CA ALA A 68 -0.05 8.73 8.25
C ALA A 68 0.93 9.16 7.16
N LYS A 69 1.70 8.23 6.61
CA LYS A 69 2.61 8.51 5.50
C LYS A 69 1.87 9.04 4.29
N ALA A 70 0.81 8.35 3.85
CA ALA A 70 0.01 8.76 2.71
C ALA A 70 -0.63 10.15 2.92
N ALA A 71 -1.29 10.37 4.06
CA ALA A 71 -1.98 11.63 4.36
C ALA A 71 -1.04 12.85 4.47
N ASN A 72 0.25 12.63 4.72
CA ASN A 72 1.23 13.70 4.92
C ASN A 72 2.31 13.73 3.81
N GLY A 73 2.12 12.97 2.73
CA GLY A 73 3.05 12.94 1.59
C GLY A 73 4.45 12.40 1.92
N LEU A 74 4.57 11.48 2.88
CA LEU A 74 5.84 10.84 3.21
C LEU A 74 6.04 9.61 2.31
N ALA A 75 7.19 9.51 1.63
CA ALA A 75 7.51 8.46 0.68
C ALA A 75 8.91 7.86 0.94
N ASN A 76 9.06 7.14 2.06
CA ASN A 76 10.34 6.58 2.49
C ASN A 76 10.45 5.05 2.35
N ASP A 77 9.40 4.41 1.82
CA ASP A 77 9.40 3.00 1.41
C ASP A 77 8.62 2.83 0.11
N LEU A 78 8.69 1.64 -0.51
CA LEU A 78 8.08 1.40 -1.81
C LEU A 78 6.55 1.60 -1.78
N ALA A 79 5.87 1.15 -0.73
CA ALA A 79 4.42 1.26 -0.61
C ALA A 79 3.98 2.72 -0.51
N SER A 80 4.60 3.50 0.38
CA SER A 80 4.31 4.92 0.56
C SER A 80 4.66 5.75 -0.68
N THR A 81 5.76 5.40 -1.37
CA THR A 81 6.13 6.03 -2.65
C THR A 81 5.11 5.74 -3.75
N ALA A 82 4.67 4.48 -3.89
CA ALA A 82 3.65 4.11 -4.88
C ALA A 82 2.32 4.82 -4.63
N LEU A 83 1.94 4.99 -3.36
CA LEU A 83 0.75 5.74 -2.94
C LEU A 83 0.86 7.24 -3.26
N LEU A 84 2.02 7.86 -3.02
CA LEU A 84 2.21 9.27 -3.32
C LEU A 84 2.27 9.55 -4.83
N ALA A 85 2.80 8.61 -5.62
CA ALA A 85 2.99 8.77 -7.05
C ALA A 85 1.79 8.34 -7.91
N THR A 86 0.73 7.81 -7.31
CA THR A 86 -0.42 7.27 -8.05
C THR A 86 -1.37 8.36 -8.52
N ASP A 87 -1.94 8.18 -9.71
CA ASP A 87 -3.12 8.90 -10.20
C ASP A 87 -4.38 8.02 -10.17
N LYS A 88 -4.27 6.81 -9.59
CA LYS A 88 -5.34 5.81 -9.55
C LYS A 88 -6.16 5.93 -8.27
N PRO A 89 -7.42 5.46 -8.28
CA PRO A 89 -8.19 5.33 -7.05
C PRO A 89 -7.45 4.48 -6.02
N VAL A 90 -7.57 4.84 -4.75
CA VAL A 90 -6.97 4.11 -3.62
C VAL A 90 -8.05 3.69 -2.63
N LEU A 91 -8.08 2.40 -2.30
CA LEU A 91 -8.94 1.80 -1.29
C LEU A 91 -8.12 1.43 -0.06
N TYR A 92 -8.47 1.98 1.10
CA TYR A 92 -7.87 1.63 2.39
C TYR A 92 -8.80 0.73 3.18
N ALA A 93 -8.25 -0.37 3.73
CA ALA A 93 -8.91 -1.23 4.69
C ALA A 93 -8.21 -1.12 6.06
N PRO A 94 -8.60 -0.15 6.92
CA PRO A 94 -7.91 0.13 8.17
C PRO A 94 -7.92 -1.05 9.14
N ALA A 95 -6.76 -1.38 9.72
CA ALA A 95 -6.68 -2.38 10.78
C ALA A 95 -5.59 -2.02 11.79
N MET A 96 -5.99 -1.83 13.04
CA MET A 96 -5.12 -1.45 14.15
C MET A 96 -5.83 -1.63 15.50
N ASN A 97 -5.08 -1.52 16.60
CA ASN A 97 -5.68 -1.50 17.94
C ASN A 97 -6.70 -0.35 18.08
N VAL A 98 -7.79 -0.57 18.83
CA VAL A 98 -8.86 0.42 19.04
C VAL A 98 -8.35 1.76 19.57
N ARG A 99 -7.34 1.77 20.44
CA ARG A 99 -6.72 3.01 20.95
C ARG A 99 -5.96 3.78 19.88
N MET A 100 -5.34 3.06 18.94
CA MET A 100 -4.69 3.69 17.78
C MET A 100 -5.73 4.25 16.82
N TRP A 101 -6.85 3.55 16.64
CA TRP A 101 -7.96 4.00 15.80
C TRP A 101 -8.60 5.28 16.35
N GLU A 102 -8.94 5.30 17.64
CA GLU A 102 -9.56 6.45 18.33
C GLU A 102 -8.62 7.66 18.48
N ALA A 103 -7.31 7.47 18.28
CA ALA A 103 -6.33 8.54 18.44
C ALA A 103 -6.59 9.69 17.44
N ARG A 104 -6.56 10.93 17.94
CA ARG A 104 -6.79 12.14 17.13
C ARG A 104 -5.91 12.22 15.87
N PRO A 105 -4.61 11.88 15.89
CA PRO A 105 -3.79 11.89 14.67
C PRO A 105 -4.30 10.92 13.60
N THR A 106 -4.71 9.71 13.99
CA THR A 106 -5.25 8.71 13.07
C THR A 106 -6.55 9.19 12.43
N GLN A 107 -7.47 9.72 13.23
CA GLN A 107 -8.74 10.26 12.74
C GLN A 107 -8.52 11.47 11.81
N ARG A 108 -7.55 12.35 12.11
CA ARG A 108 -7.18 13.45 11.23
C ARG A 108 -6.62 12.94 9.90
N ASN A 109 -5.69 11.98 9.93
CA ASN A 109 -5.11 11.41 8.72
C ASN A 109 -6.17 10.70 7.87
N LEU A 110 -7.09 9.94 8.51
CA LEU A 110 -8.23 9.33 7.82
C LEU A 110 -9.08 10.39 7.11
N ARG A 111 -9.40 11.49 7.79
CA ARG A 111 -10.18 12.58 7.21
C ARG A 111 -9.47 13.20 6.02
N THR A 112 -8.17 13.49 6.14
CA THR A 112 -7.36 13.98 5.02
C THR A 112 -7.42 13.04 3.83
N LEU A 113 -7.21 11.73 4.03
CA LEU A 113 -7.29 10.75 2.95
C LEU A 113 -8.66 10.74 2.27
N ILE A 114 -9.75 10.80 3.04
CA ILE A 114 -11.11 10.87 2.49
C ILE A 114 -11.31 12.16 1.68
N ASP A 115 -10.86 13.30 2.21
CA ASP A 115 -10.95 14.60 1.54
C ASP A 115 -10.10 14.61 0.24
N ASP A 116 -9.01 13.84 0.20
CA ASP A 116 -8.16 13.60 -0.98
C ASP A 116 -8.74 12.54 -1.95
N GLY A 117 -9.93 11.99 -1.67
CA GLY A 117 -10.65 11.08 -2.56
C GLY A 117 -10.43 9.58 -2.30
N ALA A 118 -9.82 9.20 -1.17
CA ALA A 118 -9.64 7.81 -0.81
C ALA A 118 -10.97 7.10 -0.51
N MET A 119 -11.09 5.86 -0.98
CA MET A 119 -12.18 4.95 -0.58
C MET A 119 -11.78 4.22 0.71
N ILE A 120 -12.73 4.05 1.63
CA ILE A 120 -12.52 3.35 2.90
C ILE A 120 -13.48 2.17 3.00
N VAL A 121 -13.00 1.03 3.50
CA VAL A 121 -13.82 -0.17 3.75
C VAL A 121 -13.50 -0.79 5.11
N GLY A 122 -14.54 -1.29 5.79
CA GLY A 122 -14.45 -1.92 7.11
C GLY A 122 -15.14 -1.12 8.19
#